data_AF-A0A9D8K4K3-F1
#
_entry.id   AF-A0A9D8K4K3-F1
#
_cell.length_a   1.000
_cell.length_b   1.000
_cell.length_c   1.000
_cell.angle_alpha   90.00
_cell.angle_beta   90.00
_cell.angle_gamma   90.00
#
_symmetry.space_group_name_H-M   'P 1'
#
loop_
_entity.id
_entity.type
_entity.pdbx_description
1 polymer ?
#
loop_
_entity_poly.entity_id
_entity_poly.type
_entity_poly.pdbx_seq_one_letter_code
_entity_poly.pdbx_strand_id
1 'polypeptide(L)'
;MTFAAGSATAIVTVDPTIDPVPEPDETGILSLTQGVGYTVGPQNSASGTIRNDDALIEALGTTTLLRRTSDDQAVVQVGTGPRTQVASPWGATIGSNTSTWQILAADTINGTNQLLWRNNSANYLHTWSWLTDTSHSRRT
;
A
#
# COMPACT_ATOMS: atom_id res chain seq x y z
N MET A 1 30.01 -13.02 3.82
CA MET A 1 29.32 -14.15 3.18
C MET A 1 30.26 -15.33 3.16
N THR A 2 29.79 -16.51 3.55
CA THR A 2 30.62 -17.72 3.66
C THR A 2 29.92 -18.85 2.93
N PHE A 3 30.64 -19.56 2.06
CA PHE A 3 30.13 -20.78 1.45
C PHE A 3 30.37 -21.94 2.42
N ALA A 4 29.32 -22.72 2.70
CA ALA A 4 29.49 -23.95 3.46
C ALA A 4 30.43 -24.91 2.70
N ALA A 5 31.18 -25.75 3.43
CA ALA A 5 32.07 -26.73 2.80
C ALA A 5 31.29 -27.61 1.81
N GLY A 6 31.78 -27.69 0.57
CA GLY A 6 31.12 -28.43 -0.52
C GLY A 6 29.96 -27.68 -1.21
N SER A 7 29.57 -26.48 -0.76
CA SER A 7 28.55 -25.68 -1.44
C SER A 7 29.17 -24.70 -2.45
N ALA A 8 28.65 -24.72 -3.69
CA ALA A 8 28.99 -23.73 -4.71
C ALA A 8 28.05 -22.52 -4.71
N THR A 9 27.00 -22.54 -3.89
CA THR A 9 25.96 -21.50 -3.87
C THR A 9 25.77 -20.95 -2.45
N ALA A 10 25.37 -19.69 -2.39
CA ALA A 10 24.86 -19.06 -1.19
C ALA A 10 23.84 -17.99 -1.58
N ILE A 11 22.84 -17.79 -0.72
CA ILE A 11 21.69 -16.94 -0.98
C ILE A 11 21.86 -15.65 -0.18
N VAL A 12 21.60 -14.51 -0.83
CA VAL A 12 21.44 -13.20 -0.18
C VAL A 12 19.97 -12.85 -0.27
N THR A 13 19.34 -12.65 0.88
CA THR A 13 17.94 -12.20 0.97
C THR A 13 17.92 -10.70 1.24
N VAL A 14 17.11 -9.98 0.47
CA VAL A 14 16.79 -8.58 0.69
C VAL A 14 15.33 -8.52 1.10
N ASP A 15 15.04 -7.90 2.24
CA ASP A 15 13.68 -7.77 2.79
C ASP A 15 13.32 -6.28 2.87
N PRO A 16 12.45 -5.77 1.98
CA PRO A 16 12.05 -4.37 1.99
C PRO A 16 11.18 -4.06 3.21
N THR A 17 11.26 -2.83 3.72
CA THR A 17 10.37 -2.34 4.77
C THR A 17 9.09 -1.80 4.15
N ILE A 18 7.94 -2.26 4.62
CA ILE A 18 6.65 -1.69 4.22
C ILE A 18 6.45 -0.38 4.99
N ASP A 19 6.11 0.69 4.29
CA ASP A 19 5.74 1.96 4.91
C ASP A 19 4.58 2.66 4.19
N PRO A 20 4.00 3.72 4.79
CA PRO A 20 2.79 4.32 4.29
C PRO A 20 3.01 5.55 3.39
N VAL A 21 4.22 5.82 2.94
CA VAL A 21 4.54 7.01 2.15
C VAL A 21 4.59 6.62 0.67
N PRO A 22 3.76 7.21 -0.19
CA PRO A 22 3.91 7.05 -1.62
C PRO A 22 5.28 7.54 -2.08
N GLU A 23 6.03 6.65 -2.72
CA GLU A 23 7.39 6.91 -3.18
C GLU A 23 7.61 6.40 -4.62
N PRO A 24 8.68 6.83 -5.33
CA PRO A 24 9.05 6.24 -6.62
C PRO A 24 9.66 4.83 -6.45
N ASP A 25 9.63 3.98 -7.48
CA ASP A 25 10.33 2.69 -7.45
C ASP A 25 11.84 2.83 -7.12
N GLU A 26 12.34 2.07 -6.14
CA GLU A 26 13.77 1.98 -5.80
C GLU A 26 14.47 0.83 -6.51
N THR A 27 15.74 1.02 -6.85
CA THR A 27 16.58 -0.05 -7.42
C THR A 27 17.72 -0.39 -6.46
N GLY A 28 17.75 -1.63 -6.02
CA GLY A 28 18.88 -2.22 -5.29
C GLY A 28 19.84 -2.92 -6.25
N ILE A 29 21.14 -2.76 -6.02
CA ILE A 29 22.19 -3.45 -6.80
C ILE A 29 23.11 -4.19 -5.82
N LEU A 30 23.28 -5.48 -6.04
CA LEU A 30 24.26 -6.32 -5.37
C LEU A 30 25.43 -6.56 -6.32
N SER A 31 26.64 -6.15 -5.93
CA SER A 31 27.87 -6.40 -6.71
C SER A 31 28.83 -7.30 -5.94
N LEU A 32 29.48 -8.22 -6.66
CA LEU A 32 30.54 -9.08 -6.15
C LEU A 32 31.89 -8.41 -6.38
N THR A 33 32.65 -8.25 -5.31
CA THR A 33 34.03 -7.75 -5.36
C THR A 33 35.00 -8.92 -5.25
N GLN A 34 36.09 -8.85 -6.00
CA GLN A 34 37.18 -9.81 -5.91
C GLN A 34 37.83 -9.74 -4.52
N GLY A 35 38.18 -10.91 -3.98
CA GLY A 35 38.92 -11.05 -2.74
C GLY A 35 40.13 -11.96 -2.92
N VAL A 36 40.82 -12.23 -1.82
CA VAL A 36 41.96 -13.15 -1.80
C VAL A 36 41.44 -14.59 -1.95
N GLY A 37 42.05 -15.35 -2.86
CA GLY A 37 41.76 -16.78 -3.04
C GLY A 37 40.61 -17.12 -4.00
N TYR A 38 40.00 -16.12 -4.65
CA TYR A 38 39.01 -16.35 -5.70
C TYR A 38 39.03 -15.24 -6.77
N THR A 39 38.53 -15.56 -7.95
CA THR A 39 38.21 -14.60 -9.01
C THR A 39 36.70 -14.45 -9.13
N VAL A 40 36.25 -13.30 -9.61
CA VAL A 40 34.84 -13.05 -9.89
C VAL A 40 34.62 -13.15 -11.40
N GLY A 41 33.64 -13.94 -11.80
CA GLY A 41 33.26 -14.11 -13.21
C GLY A 41 32.55 -12.88 -13.80
N PRO A 42 32.18 -12.93 -15.09
CA PRO A 42 31.56 -11.79 -15.78
C PRO A 42 30.17 -11.41 -15.22
N GLN A 43 29.46 -12.35 -14.58
CA GLN A 43 28.18 -12.09 -13.91
C GLN A 43 28.43 -11.72 -12.46
N ASN A 44 28.88 -10.48 -12.23
CA ASN A 44 29.29 -9.98 -10.93
C ASN A 44 28.30 -8.98 -10.31
N SER A 45 27.14 -8.76 -10.92
CA SER A 45 26.11 -7.89 -10.39
C SER A 45 24.72 -8.47 -10.59
N ALA A 46 23.86 -8.26 -9.61
CA ALA A 46 22.42 -8.47 -9.70
C ALA A 46 21.71 -7.18 -9.30
N SER A 47 20.65 -6.82 -10.02
CA SER A 47 19.77 -5.70 -9.67
C SER A 47 18.36 -6.19 -9.41
N GLY A 48 17.67 -5.55 -8.48
CA GLY A 48 16.26 -5.75 -8.20
C GLY A 48 15.56 -4.41 -8.01
N THR A 49 14.26 -4.38 -8.30
CA THR A 49 13.42 -3.19 -8.10
C THR A 49 12.46 -3.45 -6.94
N ILE A 50 12.46 -2.55 -5.97
CA ILE A 50 11.38 -2.42 -4.98
C ILE A 50 10.36 -1.51 -5.64
N ARG A 51 9.15 -2.01 -5.83
CA ARG A 51 8.10 -1.25 -6.50
C ARG A 51 7.26 -0.56 -5.46
N ASN A 52 6.99 0.72 -5.69
CA ASN A 52 5.99 1.42 -4.91
C ASN A 52 4.61 0.84 -5.22
N ASP A 53 3.90 0.43 -4.18
CA ASP A 53 2.54 -0.08 -4.28
C ASP A 53 1.49 0.91 -3.75
N ASP A 54 1.86 2.18 -3.59
CA ASP A 54 0.98 3.23 -3.08
C ASP A 54 0.77 4.40 -4.04
N ALA A 55 -0.49 4.78 -4.21
CA ALA A 55 -0.88 5.97 -4.96
C ALA A 55 -1.63 6.93 -4.04
N LEU A 56 -1.11 8.13 -3.87
CA LEU A 56 -1.82 9.19 -3.15
C LEU A 56 -3.09 9.58 -3.92
N ILE A 57 -4.25 9.56 -3.26
CA ILE A 57 -5.48 10.13 -3.79
C ILE A 57 -5.73 11.49 -3.15
N GLU A 58 -5.67 11.58 -1.82
CA GLU A 58 -6.01 12.77 -1.06
C GLU A 58 -5.26 12.77 0.30
N ALA A 59 -4.78 13.93 0.75
CA ALA A 59 -3.97 14.09 1.96
C ALA A 59 -4.21 15.43 2.68
N LEU A 60 -5.33 16.10 2.39
CA LEU A 60 -5.68 17.35 3.05
C LEU A 60 -6.38 17.03 4.37
N GLY A 61 -5.99 17.74 5.43
CA GLY A 61 -6.57 17.53 6.76
C GLY A 61 -5.90 16.37 7.51
N THR A 62 -6.67 15.63 8.29
CA THR A 62 -6.16 14.58 9.19
C THR A 62 -6.28 13.18 8.61
N THR A 63 -6.96 13.01 7.48
CA THR A 63 -7.17 11.72 6.84
C THR A 63 -6.40 11.71 5.52
N THR A 64 -5.54 10.73 5.34
CA THR A 64 -4.89 10.46 4.05
C THR A 64 -5.62 9.30 3.39
N LEU A 65 -6.09 9.50 2.17
CA LEU A 65 -6.62 8.47 1.29
C LEU A 65 -5.55 8.07 0.27
N LEU A 66 -5.25 6.78 0.29
CA LEU A 66 -4.34 6.14 -0.63
C LEU A 66 -5.05 5.04 -1.41
N ARG A 67 -4.46 4.66 -2.53
CA ARG A 67 -4.77 3.43 -3.24
C ARG A 67 -3.56 2.53 -3.22
N ARG A 68 -3.78 1.31 -2.77
CA ARG A 68 -2.81 0.23 -2.95
C ARG A 68 -2.91 -0.27 -4.39
N THR A 69 -1.87 -0.07 -5.17
CA THR A 69 -1.88 -0.36 -6.61
C THR A 69 -1.67 -1.85 -6.92
N SER A 70 -1.21 -2.63 -5.94
CA SER A 70 -1.05 -4.08 -6.07
C SER A 70 -2.38 -4.85 -6.17
N ASP A 71 -3.47 -4.30 -5.61
CA ASP A 71 -4.80 -4.94 -5.57
C ASP A 71 -5.97 -3.96 -5.82
N ASP A 72 -5.69 -2.71 -6.22
CA ASP A 72 -6.66 -1.62 -6.45
C ASP A 72 -7.59 -1.39 -5.24
N GLN A 73 -7.07 -1.48 -4.02
CA GLN A 73 -7.85 -1.26 -2.80
C GLN A 73 -7.63 0.16 -2.27
N ALA A 74 -8.71 0.81 -1.83
CA ALA A 74 -8.62 2.06 -1.09
C ALA A 74 -8.17 1.82 0.35
N VAL A 75 -7.27 2.66 0.83
CA VAL A 75 -6.69 2.59 2.17
C VAL A 75 -6.73 3.98 2.79
N VAL A 76 -7.19 4.08 4.03
CA VAL A 76 -7.20 5.33 4.79
C VAL A 76 -6.18 5.27 5.91
N GLN A 77 -5.60 6.43 6.21
CA GLN A 77 -4.73 6.64 7.36
C GLN A 77 -5.18 7.90 8.09
N VAL A 78 -5.45 7.81 9.38
CA VAL A 78 -5.79 8.96 10.21
C VAL A 78 -4.55 9.42 10.96
N GLY A 79 -4.08 10.64 10.70
CA GLY A 79 -2.83 11.18 11.22
C GLY A 79 -1.65 10.26 10.92
N THR A 80 -0.88 9.91 11.96
CA THR A 80 0.23 8.94 11.88
C THR A 80 -0.19 7.52 12.29
N GLY A 81 -1.49 7.23 12.32
CA GLY A 81 -2.03 5.92 12.70
C GLY A 81 -1.76 4.82 11.67
N PRO A 82 -2.18 3.57 11.97
CA PRO A 82 -2.06 2.48 11.02
C PRO A 82 -3.00 2.68 9.82
N ARG A 83 -2.57 2.20 8.66
CA ARG A 83 -3.39 2.11 7.46
C ARG A 83 -4.51 1.10 7.65
N THR A 84 -5.72 1.50 7.27
CA THR A 84 -6.90 0.65 7.34
C THR A 84 -7.51 0.55 5.94
N GLN A 85 -7.69 -0.68 5.46
CA GLN A 85 -8.40 -0.93 4.21
C GLN A 85 -9.84 -0.44 4.37
N VAL A 86 -10.33 0.28 3.36
CA VAL A 86 -11.71 0.72 3.35
C VAL A 86 -12.59 -0.49 3.04
N ALA A 87 -13.45 -0.84 3.98
CA ALA A 87 -14.37 -1.96 3.87
C ALA A 87 -15.73 -1.60 4.45
N SER A 88 -16.75 -2.29 3.95
CA SER A 88 -18.08 -2.26 4.53
C SER A 88 -18.08 -2.98 5.89
N PRO A 89 -19.10 -2.76 6.73
CA PRO A 89 -19.25 -3.48 8.01
C PRO A 89 -19.31 -5.01 7.88
N TRP A 90 -19.58 -5.53 6.68
CA TRP A 90 -19.63 -6.97 6.39
C TRP A 90 -18.33 -7.50 5.78
N GLY A 91 -17.25 -6.72 5.82
CA GLY A 91 -15.91 -7.11 5.35
C GLY A 91 -15.71 -7.05 3.84
N ALA A 92 -16.73 -6.69 3.05
CA ALA A 92 -16.54 -6.45 1.63
C ALA A 92 -15.72 -5.18 1.43
N THR A 93 -14.63 -5.23 0.66
CA THR A 93 -13.88 -4.04 0.30
C THR A 93 -14.80 -3.02 -0.36
N ILE A 94 -14.67 -1.77 0.07
CA ILE A 94 -15.28 -0.62 -0.58
C ILE A 94 -14.15 0.27 -1.06
N GLY A 95 -14.17 0.66 -2.35
CA GLY A 95 -13.25 1.67 -2.84
C GLY A 95 -12.31 1.31 -3.98
N SER A 96 -12.45 0.12 -4.58
CA SER A 96 -11.85 -0.12 -5.89
C SER A 96 -12.50 0.79 -6.92
N ASN A 97 -11.66 1.42 -7.75
CA ASN A 97 -12.18 2.24 -8.83
C ASN A 97 -12.74 1.29 -9.90
N THR A 98 -13.90 1.66 -10.44
CA THR A 98 -14.40 1.03 -11.66
C THR A 98 -14.30 2.04 -12.79
N SER A 99 -14.63 1.61 -14.01
CA SER A 99 -14.78 2.55 -15.12
C SER A 99 -15.86 3.62 -14.85
N THR A 100 -16.82 3.34 -13.97
CA THR A 100 -17.95 4.22 -13.68
C THR A 100 -17.83 4.97 -12.36
N TRP A 101 -17.10 4.46 -11.37
CA TRP A 101 -17.01 5.06 -10.05
C TRP A 101 -15.56 5.23 -9.61
N GLN A 102 -15.25 6.42 -9.10
CA GLN A 102 -13.94 6.76 -8.56
C GLN A 102 -14.08 7.37 -7.16
N ILE A 103 -13.28 6.92 -6.20
CA ILE A 103 -13.11 7.64 -4.93
C ILE A 103 -12.24 8.88 -5.15
N LEU A 104 -12.63 9.98 -4.52
CA LEU A 104 -11.90 11.24 -4.52
C LEU A 104 -11.35 11.64 -3.15
N ALA A 105 -12.02 11.31 -2.06
CA ALA A 105 -11.61 11.72 -0.72
C ALA A 105 -12.22 10.82 0.36
N ALA A 106 -11.59 10.81 1.53
CA ALA A 106 -12.10 10.17 2.75
C ALA A 106 -11.88 11.11 3.93
N ASP A 107 -12.90 11.34 4.77
CA ASP A 107 -12.73 12.14 5.98
C ASP A 107 -13.71 11.74 7.10
N THR A 108 -13.40 12.14 8.33
CA THR A 108 -14.29 11.98 9.49
C THR A 108 -14.96 13.30 9.81
N ILE A 109 -16.23 13.45 9.44
CA ILE A 109 -17.00 14.69 9.63
C ILE A 109 -18.01 14.46 10.76
N ASN A 110 -17.86 15.22 11.85
CA ASN A 110 -18.71 15.11 13.06
C ASN A 110 -18.82 13.67 13.60
N GLY A 111 -17.71 12.92 13.59
CA GLY A 111 -17.65 11.54 14.07
C GLY A 111 -18.25 10.50 13.11
N THR A 112 -18.62 10.89 11.90
CA THR A 112 -19.06 9.98 10.84
C THR A 112 -17.98 9.89 9.77
N ASN A 113 -17.54 8.68 9.46
CA ASN A 113 -16.60 8.45 8.37
C ASN A 113 -17.35 8.58 7.04
N GLN A 114 -16.81 9.36 6.12
CA GLN A 114 -17.40 9.62 4.82
C GLN A 114 -16.39 9.40 3.69
N LEU A 115 -16.85 8.84 2.57
CA LEU A 115 -16.14 8.83 1.29
C LEU A 115 -16.85 9.74 0.29
N LEU A 116 -16.08 10.50 -0.48
CA LEU A 116 -16.56 11.22 -1.65
C LEU A 116 -16.27 10.39 -2.91
N TRP A 117 -17.32 10.12 -3.68
CA TRP A 117 -17.27 9.41 -4.93
C TRP A 117 -17.67 10.30 -6.10
N ARG A 118 -17.05 10.06 -7.26
CA ARG A 118 -17.47 10.60 -8.55
C ARG A 118 -17.99 9.48 -9.42
N ASN A 119 -19.17 9.70 -10.03
CA ASN A 119 -19.59 8.90 -11.15
C ASN A 119 -18.96 9.47 -12.44
N ASN A 120 -18.08 8.70 -13.09
CA ASN A 120 -17.36 9.15 -14.28
C ASN A 120 -18.25 9.23 -15.52
N SER A 121 -19.31 8.42 -15.58
CA SER A 121 -20.22 8.36 -16.74
C SER A 121 -21.25 9.50 -16.69
N ALA A 122 -21.89 9.68 -15.53
CA ALA A 122 -22.96 10.65 -15.32
C ALA A 122 -22.46 11.98 -14.71
N ASN A 123 -21.17 12.08 -14.38
CA ASN A 123 -20.49 13.27 -13.89
C ASN A 123 -21.17 13.96 -12.68
N TYR A 124 -21.52 13.19 -11.66
CA TYR A 124 -22.01 13.72 -10.38
C TYR A 124 -21.20 13.17 -9.21
N LEU A 125 -21.32 13.85 -8.07
CA LEU A 125 -20.68 13.47 -6.81
C LEU A 125 -21.68 12.77 -5.88
N HIS A 126 -21.20 11.78 -5.13
CA HIS A 126 -21.98 11.08 -4.11
C HIS A 126 -21.15 10.94 -2.84
N THR A 127 -21.74 11.20 -1.68
CA THR A 127 -21.13 10.93 -0.39
C THR A 127 -21.66 9.62 0.17
N TRP A 128 -20.75 8.75 0.60
CA TRP A 128 -21.11 7.54 1.32
C TRP A 128 -20.65 7.67 2.77
N SER A 129 -21.55 7.50 3.73
CA SER A 129 -21.28 7.68 5.16
C SER A 129 -21.52 6.38 5.93
N TRP A 130 -20.70 6.10 6.96
CA TRP A 130 -20.95 5.02 7.91
C TRP A 130 -20.68 5.43 9.35
N LEU A 131 -21.51 4.90 10.27
CA LEU A 131 -21.35 5.07 11.72
C LEU A 131 -20.32 4.06 12.24
N THR A 132 -19.37 4.53 13.04
CA THR A 132 -18.58 3.66 13.93
C THR A 132 -19.39 3.39 15.19
N ASP A 133 -20.48 2.63 15.12
CA ASP A 133 -21.19 2.22 16.34
C ASP A 133 -21.27 0.71 16.48
N THR A 134 -20.46 0.18 17.39
CA THR A 134 -20.54 -1.20 17.90
C THR A 134 -21.54 -1.35 19.06
N SER A 135 -22.36 -0.35 19.37
CA SER A 135 -23.40 -0.48 20.38
C SER A 135 -24.61 -1.27 19.84
N HIS A 136 -24.46 -2.60 19.77
CA HIS A 136 -25.62 -3.47 19.88
C HIS A 136 -26.16 -3.39 21.32
N SER A 137 -26.86 -2.31 21.65
CA SER A 137 -27.85 -2.39 22.73
C SER A 137 -29.04 -3.18 22.19
N ARG A 138 -28.98 -4.51 22.34
CA ARG A 138 -30.12 -5.41 22.16
C ARG A 138 -31.23 -4.92 23.10
N ARG A 139 -32.17 -4.12 22.57
CA ARG A 139 -33.40 -3.82 23.29
C ARG A 139 -34.26 -5.07 23.29
N THR A 140 -34.68 -5.39 24.51
CA THR A 140 -35.51 -6.49 25.01
C THR A 140 -36.62 -6.93 24.09
#